data_AF-A0A4P5X9V3-F1
#
_entry.id   AF-A0A4P5X9V3-F1
#
_cell.length_a   1.000
_cell.length_b   1.000
_cell.length_c   1.000
_cell.angle_alpha   90.00
_cell.angle_beta   90.00
_cell.angle_gamma   90.00
#
_symmetry.space_group_name_H-M   'P 1'
#
loop_
_entity.id
_entity.type
_entity.pdbx_description
1 polymer ?
#
loop_
_entity_poly.entity_id
_entity_poly.type
_entity_poly.pdbx_seq_one_letter_code
_entity_poly.pdbx_strand_id
1 'polypeptide(L)'
;MAVTIRMKRMGRKNREYYRICATDRRNPRDGRVIEELGTYDPHVPETDARCTLNGPRVDYWLSVGAQPSDAVRVLIKKYGTSGTHLQKMEAARAKLAMPRIVPEAGEPAFVPASKEEPAAAPVAVEAVAEPAAEPAAAEPAAEPAQEPGQEPAAEPQA
;
A
#
# COMPACT_ATOMS: atom_id res chain seq x y z
N MET A 1 15.20 26.19 19.45
CA MET A 1 15.23 25.90 18.01
C MET A 1 16.37 24.94 17.76
N ALA A 2 16.07 23.70 17.36
CA ALA A 2 17.10 22.74 16.97
C ALA A 2 16.54 21.91 15.81
N VAL A 3 17.28 21.90 14.69
CA VAL A 3 16.92 21.07 13.54
C VAL A 3 17.36 19.64 13.83
N THR A 4 16.44 18.71 13.65
CA THR A 4 16.65 17.28 13.82
C THR A 4 16.41 16.59 12.49
N ILE A 5 17.30 15.68 12.11
CA ILE A 5 17.08 14.79 10.97
C ILE A 5 16.39 13.54 11.50
N ARG A 6 15.14 13.32 11.07
CA ARG A 6 14.31 12.21 11.56
C ARG A 6 13.51 11.58 10.42
N MET A 7 12.98 10.39 10.70
CA MET A 7 12.09 9.68 9.79
C MET A 7 10.65 10.16 9.99
N LYS A 8 10.03 10.59 8.90
CA LYS A 8 8.59 10.81 8.78
C LYS A 8 7.94 9.52 8.31
N ARG A 9 6.94 9.00 9.03
CA ARG A 9 6.25 7.78 8.63
C ARG A 9 5.20 8.14 7.58
N MET A 10 5.15 7.33 6.56
CA MET A 10 4.19 7.35 5.47
C MET A 10 3.82 5.89 5.13
N GLY A 11 2.99 5.71 4.11
CA GLY A 11 2.49 4.41 3.69
C GLY A 11 1.15 4.09 4.32
N ARG A 12 0.81 2.80 4.30
CA ARG A 12 -0.46 2.26 4.77
C ARG A 12 -0.23 1.26 5.90
N LYS A 13 -1.29 0.77 6.53
CA LYS A 13 -1.20 -0.31 7.51
C LYS A 13 -0.48 -1.52 6.90
N ASN A 14 0.50 -2.08 7.62
CA ASN A 14 1.34 -3.21 7.20
C ASN A 14 2.20 -2.99 5.94
N ARG A 15 2.34 -1.74 5.49
CA ARG A 15 3.29 -1.36 4.44
C ARG A 15 3.77 0.06 4.72
N GLU A 16 4.66 0.17 5.69
CA GLU A 16 5.29 1.43 6.05
C GLU A 16 6.31 1.88 5.01
N TYR A 17 6.40 3.19 4.87
CA TYR A 17 7.38 3.87 4.07
C TYR A 17 7.88 5.07 4.85
N TYR A 18 9.18 5.35 4.84
CA TYR A 18 9.74 6.45 5.61
C TYR A 18 10.40 7.46 4.69
N ARG A 19 10.18 8.74 4.97
CA ARG A 19 10.96 9.84 4.39
C ARG A 19 11.95 10.34 5.43
N ILE A 20 13.19 10.60 5.01
CA ILE A 20 14.23 11.16 5.86
C ILE A 20 14.18 12.66 5.66
N CYS A 21 13.87 13.39 6.73
CA CYS A 21 13.51 14.80 6.66
C CYS A 21 14.28 15.63 7.69
N ALA A 22 14.70 16.83 7.32
CA ALA A 22 15.16 17.86 8.25
C ALA A 22 13.96 18.69 8.74
N THR A 23 13.75 18.75 10.06
CA THR A 23 12.64 19.50 10.65
C THR A 23 13.01 20.05 12.03
N ASP A 24 12.29 21.07 12.50
CA ASP A 24 12.43 21.55 13.88
C ASP A 24 11.90 20.47 14.84
N ARG A 25 12.63 20.22 15.93
CA ARG A 25 12.26 19.24 16.96
C ARG A 25 10.84 19.41 17.50
N ARG A 26 10.32 20.65 17.55
CA ARG A 26 8.98 20.98 18.08
C ARG A 26 7.84 20.52 17.17
N ASN A 27 8.11 20.30 15.89
CA ASN A 27 7.07 19.88 14.95
C ASN A 27 6.64 18.44 15.24
N PRO A 28 5.36 18.08 15.02
CA PRO A 28 4.89 16.70 15.13
C PRO A 28 5.58 15.81 14.09
N ARG A 29 5.73 14.50 14.38
CA ARG A 29 6.52 13.56 13.56
C ARG A 29 6.27 13.72 12.06
N ASP A 30 4.99 13.74 11.68
CA ASP A 30 4.54 13.76 10.30
C ASP A 30 4.09 15.15 9.81
N GLY A 31 4.47 16.22 10.54
CA GLY A 31 4.10 17.61 10.25
C GLY A 31 4.92 18.29 9.15
N ARG A 32 5.09 19.61 9.30
CA ARG A 32 5.85 20.48 8.38
C ARG A 32 7.33 20.09 8.39
N VAL A 33 7.88 19.96 7.20
CA VAL A 33 9.28 19.62 6.94
C VAL A 33 9.96 20.83 6.32
N ILE A 34 11.24 21.05 6.63
CA ILE A 34 12.05 22.09 5.99
C ILE A 34 12.53 21.56 4.64
N GLU A 35 13.13 20.38 4.65
CA GLU A 35 13.68 19.71 3.46
C GLU A 35 13.59 18.18 3.58
N GLU A 36 13.29 17.52 2.46
CA GLU A 36 13.35 16.06 2.33
C GLU A 36 14.74 15.65 1.82
N LEU A 37 15.46 14.87 2.63
CA LEU A 37 16.84 14.46 2.36
C LEU A 37 16.93 13.08 1.72
N GLY A 38 15.86 12.28 1.80
CA GLY A 38 15.90 10.92 1.31
C GLY A 38 14.69 10.09 1.70
N THR A 39 14.79 8.80 1.44
CA THR A 39 13.72 7.82 1.61
C THR A 39 14.26 6.51 2.17
N TYR A 40 13.41 5.78 2.88
CA TYR A 40 13.73 4.48 3.45
C TYR A 40 12.50 3.56 3.35
N ASP A 41 12.63 2.45 2.63
CA ASP A 41 11.62 1.40 2.52
C ASP A 41 12.16 0.09 3.13
N PRO A 42 11.64 -0.37 4.29
CA PRO A 42 12.07 -1.61 4.92
C PRO A 42 11.60 -2.87 4.18
N HIS A 43 10.60 -2.76 3.29
CA HIS A 43 10.01 -3.89 2.57
C HIS A 43 10.73 -4.23 1.26
N VAL A 44 11.75 -3.46 0.86
CA VAL A 44 12.58 -3.81 -0.29
C VAL A 44 13.44 -5.03 0.09
N PRO A 45 13.38 -6.12 -0.70
CA PRO A 45 14.08 -7.37 -0.37
C PRO A 45 15.61 -7.16 -0.37
N GLU A 46 16.13 -6.38 -1.32
CA GLU A 46 17.54 -6.07 -1.36
C GLU A 46 17.89 -4.99 -0.33
N THR A 47 18.72 -5.37 0.65
CA THR A 47 19.00 -4.55 1.84
C THR A 47 19.67 -3.23 1.51
N ASP A 48 20.55 -3.22 0.52
CA ASP A 48 21.31 -2.04 0.12
C ASP A 48 20.48 -1.05 -0.71
N ALA A 49 19.39 -1.50 -1.36
CA ALA A 49 18.47 -0.62 -2.09
C ALA A 49 17.36 0.00 -1.20
N ARG A 50 17.33 -0.33 0.11
CA ARG A 50 16.28 0.15 1.03
C ARG A 50 16.32 1.64 1.29
N CYS A 51 17.48 2.28 1.17
CA CYS A 51 17.70 3.66 1.56
C CYS A 51 18.21 4.48 0.39
N THR A 52 17.61 5.64 0.16
CA THR A 52 18.12 6.64 -0.80
C THR A 52 18.38 7.92 -0.03
N LEU A 53 19.61 8.44 -0.09
CA LEU A 53 20.02 9.68 0.57
C LEU A 53 20.60 10.66 -0.45
N ASN A 54 20.28 11.94 -0.28
CA ASN A 54 20.96 13.04 -0.94
C ASN A 54 22.19 13.43 -0.10
N GLY A 55 23.34 12.81 -0.39
CA GLY A 55 24.60 13.02 0.33
C GLY A 55 24.96 14.50 0.57
N PRO A 56 25.05 15.34 -0.49
CA PRO A 56 25.42 16.76 -0.36
C PRO A 56 24.54 17.54 0.62
N ARG A 57 23.24 17.27 0.64
CA ARG A 57 22.30 17.97 1.53
C ARG A 57 22.37 17.45 2.95
N VAL A 58 22.54 16.13 3.13
CA VAL A 58 22.76 15.55 4.45
C VAL A 58 24.02 16.13 5.09
N ASP A 59 25.12 16.23 4.35
CA ASP A 59 26.38 16.78 4.83
C ASP A 59 26.25 18.26 5.22
N TYR A 60 25.53 19.05 4.41
CA TYR A 60 25.19 20.43 4.76
C TYR A 60 24.46 20.52 6.10
N TRP A 61 23.40 19.75 6.30
CA TRP A 61 22.63 19.80 7.55
C TRP A 61 23.45 19.34 8.75
N LEU A 62 24.32 18.34 8.59
CA LEU A 62 25.27 17.94 9.62
C LEU A 62 26.26 19.06 9.96
N SER A 63 26.76 19.79 8.95
CA SER A 63 27.67 20.94 9.15
C SER A 63 27.01 22.11 9.90
N VAL A 64 25.70 22.31 9.69
CA VAL A 64 24.88 23.32 10.38
C VAL A 64 24.55 22.90 11.83
N GLY A 65 24.90 21.67 12.22
CA GLY A 65 24.68 21.15 13.57
C GLY A 65 23.34 20.43 13.76
N ALA A 66 22.69 19.99 12.68
CA ALA A 66 21.48 19.19 12.79
C ALA A 66 21.78 17.85 13.47
N GLN A 67 20.94 17.47 14.43
CA GLN A 67 21.10 16.22 15.18
C GLN A 67 20.31 15.09 14.51
N PRO A 68 20.94 14.00 14.05
CA PRO A 68 20.23 12.85 13.50
C PRO A 68 19.72 11.92 14.62
N SER A 69 18.52 11.36 14.43
CA SER A 69 18.02 10.27 15.28
C SER A 69 18.85 8.99 15.12
N ASP A 70 18.76 8.04 16.06
CA ASP A 70 19.61 6.85 16.07
C ASP A 70 19.49 5.99 14.80
N ALA A 71 18.26 5.75 14.33
CA ALA A 71 18.03 5.02 13.09
C ALA A 71 18.62 5.74 11.87
N VAL A 72 18.46 7.06 11.79
CA VAL A 72 19.02 7.87 10.69
C VAL A 72 20.55 7.90 10.77
N ARG A 73 21.13 7.96 11.97
CA ARG A 73 22.58 7.89 12.19
C ARG A 73 23.17 6.60 11.64
N VAL A 74 22.48 5.47 11.81
CA VAL A 74 22.89 4.20 11.22
C VAL A 74 22.82 4.24 9.69
N LEU A 75 21.75 4.83 9.12
CA LEU A 75 21.63 4.97 7.66
C LEU A 75 22.69 5.89 7.06
N ILE A 76 22.99 7.02 7.69
CA ILE A 76 24.05 7.94 7.26
C ILE A 76 25.42 7.24 7.33
N LYS A 77 25.69 6.45 8.37
CA LYS A 77 26.95 5.67 8.44
C LYS A 77 27.10 4.65 7.32
N LYS A 78 25.98 4.06 6.85
CA LYS A 78 25.99 3.05 5.79
C LYS A 78 26.01 3.64 4.39
N TYR A 79 25.17 4.65 4.15
CA TYR A 79 24.83 5.17 2.83
C TYR A 79 25.13 6.66 2.64
N GLY A 80 25.75 7.31 3.64
CA GLY A 80 26.24 8.68 3.50
C GLY A 80 27.43 8.77 2.54
N THR A 81 27.91 9.98 2.30
CA THR A 81 28.95 10.29 1.31
C THR A 81 30.25 9.50 1.50
N SER A 82 30.61 9.18 2.76
CA SER A 82 31.76 8.33 3.11
C SER A 82 31.34 6.97 3.71
N GLY A 83 30.14 6.51 3.39
CA GLY A 83 29.55 5.29 3.95
C GLY A 83 30.17 4.00 3.39
N THR A 84 30.06 2.92 4.16
CA THR A 84 30.65 1.61 3.82
C THR A 84 29.93 0.87 2.69
N HIS A 85 28.65 1.19 2.43
CA HIS A 85 27.77 0.43 1.54
C HIS A 85 27.36 1.20 0.28
N LEU A 86 28.03 2.32 -0.05
CA LEU A 86 27.69 3.14 -1.21
C LEU A 86 27.70 2.34 -2.52
N GLN A 87 28.78 1.62 -2.79
CA GLN A 87 28.92 0.82 -4.02
C GLN A 87 27.89 -0.31 -4.09
N LYS A 88 27.52 -0.90 -2.94
CA LYS A 88 26.50 -1.94 -2.87
C LYS A 88 25.10 -1.37 -3.12
N MET A 89 24.82 -0.17 -2.60
CA MET A 89 23.57 0.56 -2.85
C MET A 89 23.40 0.85 -4.34
N GLU A 90 24.44 1.35 -5.00
CA GLU A 90 24.44 1.62 -6.44
C GLU A 90 24.24 0.35 -7.26
N ALA A 91 24.96 -0.72 -6.94
CA ALA A 91 24.81 -2.01 -7.62
C ALA A 91 23.41 -2.62 -7.42
N ALA A 92 22.88 -2.60 -6.20
CA ALA A 92 21.54 -3.08 -5.89
C ALA A 92 20.47 -2.28 -6.63
N ARG A 93 20.62 -0.95 -6.69
CA ARG A 93 19.71 -0.08 -7.44
C ARG A 93 19.78 -0.35 -8.95
N ALA A 94 20.98 -0.59 -9.49
CA ALA A 94 21.15 -0.96 -10.89
C ALA A 94 20.45 -2.27 -11.23
N LYS A 95 20.59 -3.30 -10.38
CA LYS A 95 19.87 -4.59 -10.54
C LYS A 95 18.36 -4.41 -10.52
N LEU A 96 17.84 -3.58 -9.61
CA LEU A 96 16.40 -3.35 -9.49
C LEU A 96 15.83 -2.47 -10.61
N ALA A 97 16.66 -1.61 -11.21
CA ALA A 97 16.30 -0.77 -12.34
C ALA A 97 16.28 -1.55 -13.68
N MET A 98 16.91 -2.73 -13.74
CA MET A 98 16.80 -3.59 -14.91
C MET A 98 15.34 -4.01 -15.08
N PRO A 99 14.75 -3.83 -16.28
CA PRO A 99 13.40 -4.29 -16.52
C PRO A 99 13.37 -5.79 -16.29
N ARG A 100 12.47 -6.25 -15.42
CA ARG A 100 12.20 -7.67 -15.27
C ARG A 100 11.71 -8.14 -16.64
N ILE A 101 12.56 -8.86 -17.37
CA ILE A 101 12.15 -9.55 -18.60
C ILE A 101 11.08 -10.55 -18.17
N VAL A 102 9.84 -10.19 -18.41
CA VAL A 102 8.75 -11.16 -18.40
C VAL A 102 8.98 -11.93 -19.69
N PRO A 103 9.36 -13.22 -19.66
CA PRO A 103 9.34 -14.01 -20.89
C PRO A 103 7.93 -13.88 -21.44
N GLU A 104 7.82 -13.44 -22.69
CA GLU A 104 6.57 -13.30 -23.41
C GLU A 104 5.78 -14.59 -23.17
N ALA A 105 4.68 -14.47 -22.42
CA ALA A 105 3.80 -15.61 -22.22
C ALA A 105 3.39 -16.04 -23.62
N GLY A 106 3.86 -17.22 -24.04
CA GLY A 106 3.50 -17.81 -25.31
C GLY A 106 2.00 -17.63 -25.50
N GLU A 107 1.62 -17.20 -26.70
CA GLU A 107 0.25 -16.86 -27.10
C GLU A 107 -0.76 -17.73 -26.33
N PRO A 108 -1.81 -17.14 -25.74
CA PRO A 108 -2.85 -17.96 -25.14
C PRO A 108 -3.39 -18.83 -26.27
N ALA A 109 -3.07 -20.13 -26.21
CA ALA A 109 -3.66 -21.13 -27.07
C ALA A 109 -5.16 -21.16 -26.72
N PHE A 110 -5.91 -20.27 -27.36
CA PHE A 110 -7.33 -20.44 -27.57
C PHE A 110 -7.47 -21.77 -28.28
N VAL A 111 -7.82 -22.81 -27.53
CA VAL A 111 -8.23 -24.08 -28.09
C VAL A 111 -9.51 -23.78 -28.87
N PRO A 112 -9.52 -23.79 -30.21
CA PRO A 112 -10.76 -23.59 -30.93
C PRO A 112 -11.58 -24.87 -30.75
N ALA A 113 -12.64 -24.76 -29.96
CA ALA A 113 -13.77 -25.66 -30.11
C ALA A 113 -14.31 -25.46 -31.53
N SER A 114 -14.13 -26.46 -32.42
CA SER A 114 -15.15 -26.84 -33.40
C SER A 114 -14.76 -28.03 -34.27
N LYS A 115 -15.82 -28.81 -34.58
CA LYS A 115 -16.04 -29.83 -35.62
C LYS A 115 -15.62 -31.26 -35.26
N GLU A 116 -16.49 -32.26 -35.34
CA GLU A 116 -17.58 -32.45 -36.32
C GLU A 116 -18.60 -33.49 -35.81
N GLU A 117 -19.89 -33.13 -35.80
CA GLU A 117 -21.00 -34.08 -35.96
C GLU A 117 -21.12 -34.37 -37.47
N PRO A 118 -21.51 -35.58 -37.94
CA PRO A 118 -22.95 -35.79 -38.19
C PRO A 118 -23.51 -37.24 -38.17
N ALA A 119 -24.80 -37.31 -37.82
CA ALA A 119 -25.92 -38.04 -38.46
C ALA A 119 -25.99 -39.59 -38.51
N ALA A 120 -27.01 -40.16 -37.83
CA ALA A 120 -28.22 -40.80 -38.41
C ALA A 120 -28.99 -41.64 -37.34
N ALA A 121 -30.10 -41.16 -36.74
CA ALA A 121 -31.52 -41.31 -37.14
C ALA A 121 -32.26 -42.47 -36.37
N PRO A 122 -33.62 -42.57 -36.33
CA PRO A 122 -34.46 -42.26 -35.15
C PRO A 122 -35.57 -43.30 -34.79
N VAL A 123 -36.10 -43.33 -33.54
CA VAL A 123 -37.42 -43.86 -33.08
C VAL A 123 -37.46 -43.78 -31.53
N ALA A 124 -38.52 -43.59 -30.73
CA ALA A 124 -39.94 -43.26 -30.88
C ALA A 124 -40.50 -42.91 -29.47
N VAL A 125 -41.21 -41.78 -29.37
CA VAL A 125 -42.43 -41.42 -28.60
C VAL A 125 -42.80 -42.10 -27.25
N GLU A 126 -42.99 -41.28 -26.20
CA GLU A 126 -44.21 -41.07 -25.35
C GLU A 126 -43.80 -40.39 -24.01
N ALA A 127 -44.12 -39.10 -23.79
CA ALA A 127 -45.34 -38.59 -23.11
C ALA A 127 -45.47 -39.12 -21.66
N VAL A 128 -45.54 -38.30 -20.61
CA VAL A 128 -46.74 -37.54 -20.23
C VAL A 128 -46.42 -36.54 -19.09
N ALA A 129 -47.04 -35.35 -19.20
CA ALA A 129 -47.49 -34.41 -18.16
C ALA A 129 -46.50 -33.49 -17.43
N GLU A 130 -46.38 -32.28 -17.98
CA GLU A 130 -46.59 -31.03 -17.24
C GLU A 130 -48.08 -30.94 -16.80
N PRO A 131 -48.46 -30.21 -15.73
CA PRO A 131 -48.47 -28.75 -15.87
C PRO A 131 -48.16 -27.94 -14.59
N ALA A 132 -47.65 -26.73 -14.85
CA ALA A 132 -48.08 -25.45 -14.27
C ALA A 132 -48.00 -25.25 -12.74
N ALA A 133 -47.18 -24.28 -12.32
CA ALA A 133 -47.65 -22.89 -12.12
C ALA A 133 -46.70 -22.11 -11.20
N GLU A 134 -45.95 -21.17 -11.79
CA GLU A 134 -45.64 -19.89 -11.14
C GLU A 134 -46.96 -19.07 -11.06
N PRO A 135 -47.17 -18.18 -10.06
CA PRO A 135 -46.44 -16.93 -10.07
C PRO A 135 -46.13 -16.31 -8.70
N ALA A 136 -45.24 -15.32 -8.79
CA ALA A 136 -44.91 -14.31 -7.81
C ALA A 136 -46.07 -13.37 -7.43
N ALA A 137 -45.81 -12.61 -6.36
CA ALA A 137 -46.33 -11.28 -5.99
C ALA A 137 -47.51 -11.20 -5.00
N ALA A 138 -47.19 -10.72 -3.79
CA ALA A 138 -47.97 -9.72 -3.05
C ALA A 138 -47.08 -9.01 -2.01
N GLU A 139 -46.92 -7.70 -2.19
CA GLU A 139 -46.32 -6.69 -1.29
C GLU A 139 -47.29 -6.36 -0.09
N PRO A 140 -47.26 -5.17 0.55
CA PRO A 140 -46.45 -4.78 1.71
C PRO A 140 -47.33 -4.30 2.91
N ALA A 141 -46.75 -4.13 4.11
CA ALA A 141 -47.34 -3.30 5.18
C ALA A 141 -46.25 -2.98 6.23
N ALA A 142 -45.67 -1.79 6.22
CA ALA A 142 -46.13 -0.59 6.94
C ALA A 142 -45.71 -0.59 8.44
N GLU A 143 -44.62 0.17 8.69
CA GLU A 143 -44.35 0.95 9.91
C GLU A 143 -45.60 1.73 10.38
N PRO A 144 -45.75 2.14 11.67
CA PRO A 144 -44.82 3.14 12.25
C PRO A 144 -44.65 3.17 13.80
N ALA A 145 -43.73 4.08 14.19
CA ALA A 145 -43.73 4.95 15.39
C ALA A 145 -43.16 4.42 16.73
N GLN A 146 -41.97 4.94 17.13
CA GLN A 146 -41.71 5.94 18.22
C GLN A 146 -41.60 5.26 19.61
N GLU A 147 -40.60 5.47 20.47
CA GLU A 147 -39.86 6.69 20.87
C GLU A 147 -38.41 6.40 21.32
N PRO A 148 -37.54 7.43 21.33
CA PRO A 148 -36.16 7.38 21.79
C PRO A 148 -36.05 7.64 23.31
N GLY A 149 -35.41 6.71 24.03
CA GLY A 149 -35.00 6.92 25.42
C GLY A 149 -33.78 7.82 25.50
N GLN A 150 -34.01 9.11 25.70
CA GLN A 150 -33.01 10.11 26.06
C GLN A 150 -33.06 10.29 27.58
N GLU A 151 -31.95 10.00 28.25
CA GLU A 151 -31.77 10.15 29.70
C GLU A 151 -31.00 11.47 29.95
N PRO A 152 -31.62 12.53 30.49
CA PRO A 152 -30.88 13.67 31.02
C PRO A 152 -30.73 13.52 32.53
N ALA A 153 -29.49 13.37 32.98
CA ALA A 153 -29.10 13.64 34.35
C ALA A 153 -28.97 15.16 34.53
N ALA A 154 -29.94 15.77 35.22
CA ALA A 154 -29.80 17.08 35.85
C ALA A 154 -30.63 17.12 37.15
N GLU A 155 -29.91 17.38 38.23
CA GLU A 155 -30.33 17.85 39.57
C GLU A 155 -31.57 18.77 39.57
N PRO A 156 -32.38 18.84 40.67
CA PRO A 156 -31.89 19.45 41.92
C PRO A 156 -32.52 18.96 43.25
N GLN A 157 -31.79 19.09 44.36
CA GLN A 157 -32.38 19.23 45.70
C GLN A 157 -31.63 20.27 46.55
N ALA A 158 -32.44 21.22 47.03
CA ALA A 158 -32.33 22.11 48.21
C ALA A 158 -31.24 23.18 48.27
#